data_AF-A0A1F6S524-F1
#
_entry.id   AF-A0A1F6S524-F1
#
_cell.length_a   1.000
_cell.length_b   1.000
_cell.length_c   1.000
_cell.angle_alpha   90.00
_cell.angle_beta   90.00
_cell.angle_gamma   90.00
#
_symmetry.space_group_name_H-M   'P 1'
#
loop_
_entity.id
_entity.type
_entity.pdbx_description
1 polymer ?
#
loop_
_entity_poly.entity_id
_entity_poly.type
_entity_poly.pdbx_seq_one_letter_code
_entity_poly.pdbx_strand_id
1 'polypeptide(L)'
;MGPFVYPVAVNLDIFMESCTEFIQRKNKQFSQGNLIAMKDVGRKGKHFFKREAWTFMPQGNIDKKVFIFERLRAVKIEGEVAYRNTTTEDVEYRIGYYIVGQIGRKKDVWTWGQFCPMIPKDDFEKLINKAREDGVILNT
;
A
#
# COMPACT_ATOMS: atom_id res chain seq x y z
N MET A 1 31.97 47.85 9.12
CA MET A 1 31.31 46.61 9.59
C MET A 1 29.82 46.77 9.35
N GLY A 2 29.28 46.14 8.31
CA GLY A 2 27.82 46.12 8.05
C GLY A 2 27.14 45.02 8.86
N PRO A 3 25.84 45.16 9.20
CA PRO A 3 25.14 44.16 9.99
C PRO A 3 24.98 42.87 9.20
N PHE A 4 25.33 41.75 9.85
CA PHE A 4 25.12 40.41 9.33
C PHE A 4 23.61 40.14 9.33
N VAL A 5 23.01 40.13 8.14
CA VAL A 5 21.60 39.75 7.97
C VAL A 5 21.56 38.23 8.02
N TYR A 6 21.08 37.66 9.12
CA TYR A 6 20.74 36.24 9.16
C TYR A 6 19.60 36.01 8.16
N PRO A 7 19.73 35.07 7.20
CA PRO A 7 18.58 34.68 6.41
C PRO A 7 17.52 34.13 7.36
N VAL A 8 16.32 34.70 7.29
CA VAL A 8 15.12 34.20 7.95
C VAL A 8 15.05 32.71 7.65
N ALA A 9 15.04 31.88 8.70
CA ALA A 9 14.89 30.44 8.54
C ALA A 9 13.63 30.20 7.72
N VAL A 10 13.80 29.78 6.46
CA VAL A 10 12.69 29.30 5.65
C VAL A 10 12.22 28.06 6.38
N ASN A 11 11.06 28.16 7.01
CA ASN A 11 10.40 27.04 7.66
C ASN A 11 10.08 26.04 6.53
N LEU A 12 11.00 25.11 6.29
CA LEU A 12 10.78 23.91 5.48
C LEU A 12 9.92 22.95 6.32
N ASP A 13 8.72 23.41 6.68
CA ASP A 13 7.59 22.49 6.81
C ASP A 13 7.33 21.99 5.39
N ILE A 14 8.11 20.98 4.99
CA ILE A 14 7.81 20.16 3.83
C ILE A 14 6.42 19.62 4.10
N PHE A 15 5.42 20.21 3.44
CA PHE A 15 4.02 19.85 3.62
C PHE A 15 3.91 18.33 3.41
N MET A 16 3.71 17.61 4.50
CA MET A 16 3.52 16.17 4.46
C MET A 16 2.26 15.89 3.67
N GLU A 17 2.38 15.02 2.66
CA GLU A 17 1.25 14.58 1.86
C GLU A 17 0.16 13.98 2.77
N SER A 18 -1.04 14.54 2.71
CA SER A 18 -2.23 14.03 3.39
C SER A 18 -2.61 12.63 2.88
N CYS A 19 -3.46 11.91 3.62
CA CYS A 19 -4.01 10.63 3.14
C CYS A 19 -4.66 10.77 1.75
N THR A 20 -5.42 11.85 1.53
CA THR A 20 -6.12 12.09 0.25
C THR A 20 -5.15 12.27 -0.89
N GLU A 21 -4.13 13.12 -0.72
CA GLU A 21 -3.10 13.35 -1.73
C GLU A 21 -2.32 12.07 -2.01
N PHE A 22 -1.97 11.31 -0.96
CA PHE A 22 -1.30 10.01 -1.07
C PHE A 22 -2.10 9.02 -1.91
N ILE A 23 -3.39 8.89 -1.64
CA ILE A 23 -4.29 8.00 -2.38
C ILE A 23 -4.40 8.44 -3.84
N GLN A 24 -4.58 9.73 -4.11
CA GLN A 24 -4.65 10.26 -5.47
C GLN A 24 -3.36 9.97 -6.24
N ARG A 25 -2.20 10.20 -5.64
CA ARG A 25 -0.90 9.90 -6.25
C ARG A 25 -0.75 8.41 -6.53
N LYS A 26 -1.13 7.53 -5.60
CA LYS A 26 -1.06 6.07 -5.82
C LYS A 26 -2.00 5.64 -6.93
N ASN A 27 -3.24 6.12 -6.96
CA ASN A 27 -4.19 5.83 -8.03
C ASN A 27 -3.66 6.28 -9.41
N LYS A 28 -3.00 7.44 -9.51
CA LYS A 28 -2.33 7.87 -10.74
C LYS A 28 -1.22 6.92 -11.18
N GLN A 29 -0.54 6.25 -10.24
CA GLN A 29 0.52 5.26 -10.52
C GLN A 29 -0.04 3.87 -10.87
N PHE A 30 -1.34 3.63 -10.76
CA PHE A 30 -1.94 2.32 -11.03
C PHE A 30 -1.63 1.82 -12.45
N SER A 31 -1.68 2.72 -13.44
CA SER A 31 -1.47 2.43 -14.85
C SER A 31 -0.04 1.97 -15.19
N GLN A 32 0.92 2.11 -14.27
CA GLN A 32 2.30 1.70 -14.49
C GLN A 32 2.48 0.18 -14.59
N GLY A 33 1.48 -0.62 -14.20
CA GLY A 33 1.43 -2.06 -14.49
C GLY A 33 2.55 -2.89 -13.84
N ASN A 34 3.20 -2.36 -12.80
CA ASN A 34 4.34 -3.01 -12.15
C ASN A 34 3.99 -4.40 -11.62
N LEU A 35 4.83 -5.38 -11.92
CA LEU A 35 4.75 -6.70 -11.30
C LEU A 35 5.15 -6.64 -9.83
N ILE A 36 4.40 -7.34 -8.99
CA ILE A 36 4.67 -7.48 -7.57
C ILE A 36 5.32 -8.84 -7.37
N ALA A 37 6.60 -8.83 -7.00
CA ALA A 37 7.31 -10.05 -6.61
C ALA A 37 7.14 -10.29 -5.10
N MET A 38 6.66 -11.48 -4.74
CA MET A 38 6.57 -11.94 -3.34
C MET A 38 7.40 -13.20 -3.18
N LYS A 39 8.10 -13.32 -2.04
CA LYS A 39 8.90 -14.50 -1.76
C LYS A 39 7.98 -15.69 -1.55
N ASP A 40 8.36 -16.85 -2.08
CA ASP A 40 7.80 -18.11 -1.65
C ASP A 40 8.04 -18.30 -0.14
N VAL A 41 7.14 -19.01 0.53
CA VAL A 41 7.25 -19.31 1.97
C VAL A 41 8.55 -20.06 2.31
N GLY A 42 8.99 -20.96 1.42
CA GLY A 42 10.26 -21.67 1.52
C GLY A 42 11.49 -20.81 1.20
N ARG A 43 11.29 -19.55 0.75
CA ARG A 43 12.33 -18.56 0.41
C ARG A 43 13.29 -18.95 -0.71
N LYS A 44 13.02 -20.04 -1.43
CA LYS A 44 13.80 -20.53 -2.58
C LYS A 44 13.20 -20.14 -3.94
N GLY A 45 12.01 -19.58 -3.93
CA GLY A 45 11.30 -19.11 -5.12
C GLY A 45 10.63 -17.77 -4.90
N LYS A 46 9.97 -17.28 -5.95
CA LYS A 46 9.18 -16.06 -5.97
C LYS A 46 7.90 -16.26 -6.78
N HIS A 47 6.83 -15.69 -6.27
CA HIS A 47 5.55 -15.54 -6.94
C HIS A 47 5.45 -14.13 -7.49
N PHE A 48 5.02 -13.99 -8.74
CA PHE A 48 4.84 -12.69 -9.37
C PHE A 48 3.37 -12.48 -9.68
N PHE A 49 2.90 -11.29 -9.34
CA PHE A 49 1.51 -10.91 -9.48
C PHE A 49 1.36 -9.62 -10.28
N LYS A 50 0.32 -9.55 -11.10
CA LYS A 50 -0.19 -8.31 -11.65
C LYS A 50 -1.33 -7.81 -10.76
N ARG A 51 -1.31 -6.53 -10.42
CA ARG A 51 -2.45 -5.92 -9.72
C ARG A 51 -3.56 -5.60 -10.71
N GLU A 52 -4.75 -6.11 -10.45
CA GLU A 52 -5.92 -5.88 -11.30
C GLU A 52 -6.84 -4.77 -10.79
N ALA A 53 -6.90 -4.61 -9.48
CA ALA A 53 -7.70 -3.59 -8.82
C ALA A 53 -7.14 -3.34 -7.42
N TRP A 54 -7.47 -2.17 -6.85
CA TRP A 54 -7.24 -1.90 -5.44
C TRP A 54 -8.28 -0.92 -4.89
N THR A 55 -8.35 -0.87 -3.57
CA THR A 55 -9.09 0.12 -2.81
C THR A 55 -8.15 0.69 -1.78
N PHE A 56 -8.20 2.00 -1.63
CA PHE A 56 -7.58 2.69 -0.49
C PHE A 56 -8.66 3.30 0.40
N MET A 57 -8.39 3.32 1.70
CA MET A 57 -9.24 4.00 2.67
C MET A 57 -8.40 4.54 3.82
N PRO A 58 -8.48 5.83 4.16
CA PRO A 58 -7.88 6.35 5.40
C PRO A 58 -8.44 5.61 6.61
N GLN A 59 -7.60 5.38 7.62
CA GLN A 59 -8.06 4.82 8.89
C GLN A 59 -8.76 5.91 9.71
N GLY A 60 -9.96 5.64 10.22
CA GLY A 60 -10.82 6.66 10.83
C GLY A 60 -10.27 7.27 12.12
N ASN A 61 -9.42 6.54 12.84
CA ASN A 61 -8.78 7.02 14.07
C ASN A 61 -7.28 7.31 13.93
N ILE A 62 -6.69 7.20 12.73
CA ILE A 62 -5.29 7.53 12.46
C ILE A 62 -5.18 8.24 11.10
N ASP A 63 -5.05 9.55 11.14
CA ASP A 63 -4.97 10.45 9.98
C ASP A 63 -3.69 10.31 9.12
N LYS A 64 -2.72 9.55 9.62
CA LYS A 64 -1.44 9.25 8.96
C LYS A 64 -1.35 7.80 8.49
N LYS A 65 -2.48 7.11 8.38
CA LYS A 65 -2.54 5.70 7.95
C LYS A 65 -3.67 5.46 6.96
N VAL A 66 -3.34 4.70 5.92
CA VAL A 66 -4.24 4.31 4.83
C VAL A 66 -4.24 2.80 4.71
N PHE A 67 -5.41 2.18 4.77
CA PHE A 67 -5.59 0.78 4.39
C PHE A 67 -5.55 0.63 2.88
N ILE A 68 -5.06 -0.51 2.43
CA ILE A 68 -5.09 -0.92 1.04
C ILE A 68 -5.59 -2.36 0.95
N PHE A 69 -6.51 -2.57 0.03
CA PHE A 69 -7.01 -3.89 -0.35
C PHE A 69 -6.78 -4.08 -1.85
N GLU A 70 -6.00 -5.07 -2.24
CA GLU A 70 -5.61 -5.36 -3.61
C GLU A 70 -6.22 -6.67 -4.09
N ARG A 71 -6.65 -6.68 -5.37
CA ARG A 71 -6.86 -7.90 -6.15
C ARG A 71 -5.67 -8.13 -7.06
N LEU A 72 -5.04 -9.27 -6.90
CA LEU A 72 -3.81 -9.67 -7.58
C LEU A 72 -4.11 -10.90 -8.43
N ARG A 73 -3.61 -10.92 -9.66
CA ARG A 73 -3.57 -12.11 -10.51
C ARG A 73 -2.15 -12.65 -10.51
N ALA A 74 -1.96 -13.90 -10.12
CA ALA A 74 -0.70 -14.60 -10.32
C ALA A 74 -0.38 -14.58 -11.82
N VAL A 75 0.89 -14.46 -12.20
CA VAL A 75 1.28 -14.44 -13.63
C VAL A 75 2.50 -15.30 -13.94
N LYS A 76 3.39 -15.49 -12.96
CA LYS A 76 4.53 -16.39 -13.09
C LYS A 76 5.11 -16.78 -11.73
N ILE A 77 5.81 -17.90 -11.72
CA ILE A 77 6.57 -18.40 -10.58
C ILE A 77 8.01 -18.64 -11.05
N GLU A 78 8.99 -18.25 -10.23
CA GLU A 78 10.41 -18.51 -10.47
C GLU A 78 11.01 -19.24 -9.27
N GLY A 79 11.86 -20.24 -9.52
CA GLY A 79 12.57 -21.01 -8.48
C GLY A 79 11.74 -22.15 -7.88
N GLU A 80 12.18 -22.66 -6.72
CA GLU A 80 11.51 -23.74 -6.02
C GLU A 80 10.36 -23.20 -5.15
N VAL A 81 9.16 -23.77 -5.29
CA VAL A 81 7.99 -23.47 -4.45
C VAL A 81 7.76 -24.56 -3.42
N ALA A 82 7.36 -24.14 -2.21
CA ALA A 82 7.01 -25.08 -1.14
C ALA A 82 5.70 -25.83 -1.41
N TYR A 83 4.74 -25.18 -2.08
CA TYR A 83 3.43 -25.74 -2.42
C TYR A 83 3.12 -25.49 -3.89
N ARG A 84 2.56 -26.48 -4.58
CA ARG A 84 2.31 -26.45 -6.04
C ARG A 84 0.83 -26.34 -6.43
N ASN A 85 -0.03 -26.06 -5.46
CA ASN A 85 -1.48 -26.02 -5.70
C ASN A 85 -1.93 -24.67 -6.30
N THR A 86 -1.09 -23.66 -6.23
CA THR A 86 -1.34 -22.33 -6.82
C THR A 86 -0.97 -22.36 -8.29
N THR A 87 -1.86 -21.85 -9.14
CA THR A 87 -1.64 -21.71 -10.59
C THR A 87 -1.22 -20.28 -10.93
N THR A 88 -0.61 -20.10 -12.10
CA THR A 88 -0.20 -18.79 -12.61
C THR A 88 -1.36 -17.94 -13.12
N GLU A 89 -2.61 -18.28 -12.82
CA GLU A 89 -3.80 -17.50 -13.20
C GLU A 89 -4.72 -17.23 -12.00
N ASP A 90 -4.33 -17.69 -10.81
CA ASP A 90 -5.14 -17.55 -9.60
C ASP A 90 -5.29 -16.07 -9.22
N VAL A 91 -6.48 -15.77 -8.69
CA VAL A 91 -6.79 -14.46 -8.12
C VAL A 91 -6.59 -14.53 -6.62
N GLU A 92 -5.71 -13.67 -6.10
CA GLU A 92 -5.43 -13.53 -4.69
C GLU A 92 -5.74 -12.13 -4.19
N TYR A 93 -6.14 -12.08 -2.93
CA TYR A 93 -6.48 -10.86 -2.21
C TYR A 93 -5.38 -10.52 -1.21
N ARG A 94 -4.86 -9.29 -1.29
CA ARG A 94 -3.86 -8.80 -0.32
C ARG A 94 -4.37 -7.58 0.41
N ILE A 95 -4.35 -7.65 1.73
CA ILE A 95 -4.65 -6.52 2.62
C ILE A 95 -3.34 -6.02 3.23
N GLY A 96 -3.16 -4.70 3.23
CA GLY A 96 -2.00 -4.06 3.84
C GLY A 96 -2.33 -2.64 4.32
N TYR A 97 -1.30 -1.86 4.58
CA TYR A 97 -1.46 -0.44 4.89
C TYR A 97 -0.22 0.37 4.48
N TYR A 98 -0.44 1.67 4.31
CA TYR A 98 0.61 2.67 4.34
C TYR A 98 0.48 3.50 5.61
N ILE A 99 1.59 3.84 6.23
CA ILE A 99 1.63 4.75 7.38
C ILE A 99 2.79 5.72 7.23
N VAL A 100 2.62 6.96 7.66
CA VAL A 100 3.75 7.89 7.82
C VAL A 100 4.60 7.41 8.99
N GLY A 101 5.85 7.03 8.74
CA GLY A 101 6.73 6.55 9.79
C GLY A 101 6.95 7.60 10.87
N GLN A 102 6.96 7.17 12.13
CA GLN A 102 7.07 8.08 13.28
C GLN A 102 8.52 8.18 13.81
N ILE A 103 9.39 7.23 13.45
CA ILE A 103 10.73 7.11 14.02
C ILE A 103 11.78 6.65 12.99
N GLY A 104 13.05 6.92 13.30
CA GLY A 104 14.21 6.42 12.56
C GLY A 104 14.29 6.93 11.12
N ARG A 105 14.90 6.13 10.23
CA ARG A 105 15.13 6.48 8.81
C ARG A 105 13.86 6.61 7.97
N LYS A 106 12.70 6.27 8.53
CA LYS A 106 11.39 6.37 7.87
C LYS A 106 10.49 7.41 8.53
N LYS A 107 11.03 8.19 9.48
CA LYS A 107 10.33 9.32 10.06
C LYS A 107 9.87 10.24 8.94
N ASP A 108 8.60 10.63 8.98
CA ASP A 108 7.99 11.54 8.02
C ASP A 108 7.99 10.99 6.56
N VAL A 109 7.96 9.66 6.40
CA VAL A 109 7.87 9.01 5.07
C VAL A 109 6.76 7.97 5.05
N TRP A 110 5.89 8.05 4.04
CA TRP A 110 4.89 7.03 3.75
C TRP A 110 5.56 5.67 3.47
N THR A 111 5.27 4.69 4.33
CA THR A 111 5.92 3.38 4.33
C THR A 111 4.87 2.28 4.20
N TRP A 112 5.15 1.27 3.37
CA TRP A 112 4.33 0.07 3.24
C TRP A 112 4.49 -0.86 4.44
N GLY A 113 3.36 -1.32 4.97
CA GLY A 113 3.27 -2.40 5.95
C GLY A 113 2.30 -3.49 5.49
N GLN A 114 2.63 -4.74 5.80
CA GLN A 114 1.85 -5.93 5.38
C GLN A 114 1.48 -6.86 6.54
N PHE A 115 1.62 -6.39 7.79
CA PHE A 115 1.03 -7.12 8.92
C PHE A 115 -0.49 -7.12 8.78
N CYS A 116 -1.15 -8.20 9.19
CA CYS A 116 -2.61 -8.27 9.28
C CYS A 116 -3.09 -7.06 10.07
N PRO A 117 -3.67 -6.04 9.42
CA PRO A 117 -3.92 -4.78 10.10
C PRO A 117 -5.01 -4.98 11.15
N MET A 118 -4.80 -4.40 12.33
CA MET A 118 -5.91 -4.16 13.24
C MET A 118 -6.76 -3.03 12.66
N ILE A 119 -7.94 -3.38 12.16
CA ILE A 119 -8.89 -2.47 11.54
C ILE A 119 -10.03 -2.20 12.53
N PRO A 120 -10.37 -0.94 12.84
CA PRO A 120 -11.57 -0.62 13.62
C PRO A 120 -12.81 -1.27 13.00
N LYS A 121 -13.76 -1.73 13.83
CA LYS A 121 -14.96 -2.44 13.36
C LYS A 121 -15.68 -1.69 12.23
N ASP A 122 -15.96 -0.40 12.45
CA ASP A 122 -16.70 0.42 11.49
C ASP A 122 -15.89 0.71 10.22
N ASP A 123 -14.57 0.71 10.32
CA ASP A 123 -13.67 0.87 9.16
C ASP A 123 -13.61 -0.41 8.33
N PHE A 124 -13.71 -1.58 8.97
CA PHE A 124 -13.72 -2.85 8.24
C PHE A 124 -14.91 -2.92 7.30
N GLU A 125 -16.13 -2.67 7.80
CA GLU A 125 -17.34 -2.69 6.97
C GLU A 125 -17.25 -1.67 5.82
N LYS A 126 -16.80 -0.44 6.09
CA LYS A 126 -16.58 0.59 5.07
C LYS A 126 -15.57 0.16 4.02
N LEU A 127 -14.44 -0.42 4.43
CA LEU A 127 -13.40 -0.88 3.52
C LEU A 127 -13.93 -1.98 2.59
N ILE A 128 -14.65 -2.96 3.14
CA ILE A 128 -15.19 -4.07 2.34
C ILE A 128 -16.26 -3.57 1.37
N ASN A 129 -17.17 -2.69 1.80
CA ASN A 129 -18.19 -2.12 0.91
C ASN A 129 -17.54 -1.31 -0.21
N LYS A 130 -16.59 -0.45 0.13
CA LYS A 130 -15.82 0.30 -0.86
C LYS A 130 -15.05 -0.62 -1.83
N ALA A 131 -14.49 -1.73 -1.34
CA ALA A 131 -13.81 -2.70 -2.18
C ALA A 131 -14.75 -3.42 -3.17
N ARG A 132 -16.04 -3.56 -2.84
CA ARG A 132 -17.05 -4.02 -3.80
C ARG A 132 -17.35 -2.94 -4.84
N GLU A 133 -17.54 -1.69 -4.41
CA GLU A 133 -17.79 -0.55 -5.29
C GLU A 133 -16.66 -0.29 -6.28
N ASP A 134 -15.41 -0.35 -5.81
CA ASP A 134 -14.20 -0.21 -6.65
C ASP A 134 -13.95 -1.43 -7.54
N GLY A 135 -14.78 -2.48 -7.45
CA GLY A 135 -14.63 -3.71 -8.20
C GLY A 135 -13.38 -4.49 -7.85
N VAL A 136 -12.85 -4.33 -6.62
CA VAL A 136 -11.75 -5.17 -6.09
C VAL A 136 -12.28 -6.55 -5.77
N ILE A 137 -13.36 -6.63 -5.00
CA ILE A 137 -14.02 -7.89 -4.70
C ILE A 137 -14.86 -8.28 -5.90
N LEU A 138 -14.56 -9.45 -6.49
CA LEU A 138 -15.40 -10.06 -7.51
C LEU A 138 -16.69 -10.55 -6.86
N ASN A 139 -17.84 -10.10 -7.37
CA ASN A 139 -19.12 -10.71 -7.01
C ASN A 139 -19.17 -12.09 -7.70
N THR A 140 -19.18 -13.15 -6.91
CA THR A 140 -19.53 -14.51 -7.37
C THR A 140 -21.00 -14.61 -7.74
#